data_AF-A0A838Q934-F1
#
_entry.id   AF-A0A838Q934-F1
#
_cell.length_a   1.000
_cell.length_b   1.000
_cell.length_c   1.000
_cell.angle_alpha   90.00
_cell.angle_beta   90.00
_cell.angle_gamma   90.00
#
_symmetry.space_group_name_H-M   'P 1'
#
loop_
_entity.id
_entity.type
_entity.pdbx_description
1 polymer ?
#
loop_
_entity_poly.entity_id
_entity_poly.type
_entity_poly.pdbx_seq_one_letter_code
_entity_poly.pdbx_strand_id
1 'polypeptide(L)'
;MRVAIAGKGGTGKTTISGTLARVLARQGRQVLAIDADTTPNLAVTLGVPPERAQAMMDLPRNMMERQTQEDGTVKTVFTANTDEIISGYSAPGPDGIRLLVMGKVNHGGAG
;
A
#
# COMPACT_ATOMS: atom_id res chain seq x y z
N MET A 1 10.23 2.21 12.35
CA MET A 1 11.00 1.42 11.37
C MET A 1 10.31 1.51 10.02
N ARG A 2 11.05 1.60 8.92
CA ARG A 2 10.52 1.60 7.55
C ARG A 2 11.26 0.55 6.73
N VAL A 3 10.53 -0.29 5.99
CA VAL A 3 11.10 -1.37 5.17
C VAL A 3 10.47 -1.29 3.79
N ALA A 4 11.31 -1.32 2.76
CA ALA A 4 10.88 -1.42 1.37
C ALA A 4 11.44 -2.73 0.78
N ILE A 5 10.59 -3.52 0.14
CA ILE A 5 10.96 -4.79 -0.49
C ILE A 5 10.79 -4.62 -1.99
N ALA A 6 11.90 -4.69 -2.73
CA ALA A 6 11.96 -4.53 -4.18
C ALA A 6 12.66 -5.72 -4.84
N GLY A 7 12.44 -5.89 -6.14
CA GLY A 7 12.94 -7.05 -6.90
C GLY A 7 12.11 -7.36 -8.14
N LYS A 8 12.61 -8.26 -8.98
CA LYS A 8 11.97 -8.65 -10.26
C LYS A 8 10.59 -9.31 -10.03
N GLY A 9 9.79 -9.41 -11.09
CA GLY A 9 8.54 -10.17 -11.06
C GLY A 9 8.80 -11.62 -10.62
N GLY A 10 7.92 -12.19 -9.79
CA GLY A 10 8.00 -13.59 -9.36
C GLY A 10 9.02 -13.94 -8.27
N THR A 11 9.83 -13.00 -7.77
CA THR A 11 10.86 -13.28 -6.74
C THR A 11 10.30 -13.44 -5.31
N GLY A 12 8.99 -13.52 -5.14
CA GLY A 12 8.36 -13.70 -3.82
C GLY A 12 8.25 -12.45 -2.95
N LYS A 13 8.39 -11.24 -3.52
CA LYS A 13 8.33 -9.98 -2.76
C LYS A 13 7.09 -9.86 -1.89
N THR A 14 5.90 -10.01 -2.49
CA THR A 14 4.62 -9.88 -1.79
C THR A 14 4.50 -10.90 -0.67
N THR A 15 4.95 -12.14 -0.90
CA THR A 15 5.01 -13.21 0.09
C THR A 15 5.88 -12.83 1.29
N ILE A 16 7.09 -12.32 1.04
CA ILE A 16 8.00 -11.87 2.10
C ILE A 16 7.41 -10.66 2.84
N SER A 17 6.87 -9.68 2.12
CA SER A 17 6.24 -8.49 2.70
C SER A 17 5.08 -8.84 3.63
N GLY A 18 4.17 -9.70 3.18
CA GLY A 18 3.03 -10.14 3.98
C GLY A 18 3.46 -10.96 5.19
N THR A 19 4.40 -11.89 5.01
CA THR A 19 4.92 -12.71 6.12
C THR A 19 5.60 -11.84 7.19
N LEU A 20 6.47 -10.92 6.77
CA LEU A 20 7.14 -10.00 7.67
C LEU A 20 6.14 -9.13 8.43
N ALA A 21 5.13 -8.59 7.74
CA ALA A 21 4.08 -7.79 8.37
C ALA A 21 3.31 -8.57 9.45
N ARG A 22 2.89 -9.81 9.16
CA ARG A 22 2.20 -10.69 10.13
C ARG A 22 3.09 -11.00 11.33
N VAL A 23 4.37 -11.34 11.12
CA VAL A 23 5.31 -11.65 12.20
C VAL A 23 5.49 -10.44 13.11
N LEU A 24 5.73 -9.25 12.55
CA LEU A 24 5.91 -8.03 13.33
C LEU A 24 4.64 -7.66 14.11
N ALA A 25 3.46 -7.76 13.48
CA ALA A 25 2.19 -7.48 14.13
C ALA A 25 1.93 -8.42 15.32
N ARG A 26 2.18 -9.73 15.15
CA ARG A 26 2.08 -10.73 16.24
C ARG A 26 3.07 -10.50 17.37
N GLN A 27 4.17 -9.81 17.12
CA GLN A 27 5.12 -9.36 18.15
C GLN A 27 4.68 -8.05 18.85
N GLY A 28 3.44 -7.61 18.64
CA GLY A 28 2.89 -6.40 19.26
C GLY A 28 3.34 -5.10 18.60
N ARG A 29 3.93 -5.14 17.40
CA ARG A 29 4.28 -3.92 16.66
C ARG A 29 3.04 -3.38 15.96
N GLN A 30 2.89 -2.06 15.93
CA GLN A 30 1.95 -1.40 15.03
C GLN A 30 2.50 -1.46 13.60
N VAL A 31 1.72 -2.04 12.69
CA VAL A 31 2.13 -2.28 11.31
C VAL A 31 1.14 -1.62 10.34
N LEU A 32 1.68 -0.75 9.50
CA LEU A 32 1.04 -0.29 8.27
C LEU A 32 1.70 -1.04 7.11
N ALA A 33 0.94 -1.90 6.45
CA ALA A 33 1.34 -2.57 5.22
C ALA A 33 0.90 -1.71 4.03
N ILE A 34 1.79 -1.53 3.05
CA ILE A 34 1.51 -0.75 1.84
C ILE A 34 1.76 -1.65 0.63
N ASP A 35 0.74 -1.82 -0.21
CA ASP A 35 0.87 -2.46 -1.52
C ASP A 35 0.96 -1.36 -2.59
N ALA A 36 2.11 -1.27 -3.26
CA ALA A 36 2.36 -0.28 -4.31
C ALA A 36 2.49 -0.93 -5.70
N ASP A 37 2.13 -2.20 -5.83
CA ASP A 37 2.15 -2.91 -7.11
C ASP A 37 0.89 -2.56 -7.94
N THR A 38 1.04 -2.53 -9.27
CA THR A 38 -0.07 -2.28 -10.21
C THR A 38 -1.19 -3.32 -10.14
N THR A 39 -0.83 -4.53 -9.70
CA THR A 39 -1.73 -5.66 -9.46
C THR A 39 -1.59 -6.06 -8.00
N PRO A 40 -2.34 -5.42 -7.08
CA PRO A 40 -2.15 -5.59 -5.65
C PRO A 40 -2.56 -6.99 -5.19
N ASN A 41 -1.68 -7.64 -4.43
CA ASN A 41 -1.84 -9.01 -3.93
C ASN A 41 -1.49 -9.16 -2.44
N LEU A 42 -1.11 -8.06 -1.78
CA LEU A 42 -0.70 -8.08 -0.39
C LEU A 42 -1.88 -8.39 0.55
N ALA A 43 -3.10 -7.91 0.23
CA ALA A 43 -4.31 -8.24 0.99
C ALA A 43 -4.52 -9.76 1.10
N VAL A 44 -4.40 -10.46 -0.02
CA VAL A 44 -4.54 -11.92 -0.10
C VAL A 44 -3.44 -12.60 0.70
N THR A 45 -2.18 -12.15 0.54
CA THR A 45 -1.03 -12.70 1.27
C THR A 45 -1.16 -12.52 2.78
N LEU A 46 -1.74 -11.40 3.22
CA LEU A 46 -2.02 -11.13 4.62
C LEU A 46 -3.16 -11.99 5.17
N GLY A 47 -3.95 -12.67 4.32
CA GLY A 47 -5.13 -13.43 4.72
C GLY A 47 -6.37 -12.57 4.95
N VAL A 48 -6.49 -11.44 4.25
CA VAL A 48 -7.72 -10.64 4.21
C VAL A 48 -8.77 -11.41 3.39
N PRO A 49 -10.03 -11.56 3.89
CA PRO A 49 -11.10 -12.20 3.12
C PRO A 49 -11.32 -11.52 1.76
N PRO A 50 -11.60 -12.29 0.69
CA PRO A 50 -11.76 -11.74 -0.66
C PRO A 50 -12.77 -10.59 -0.76
N GLU A 51 -13.89 -10.69 -0.04
CA GLU A 51 -14.96 -9.68 -0.03
C GLU A 51 -14.45 -8.35 0.54
N ARG A 52 -13.61 -8.41 1.59
CA ARG A 52 -12.99 -7.23 2.19
C ARG A 52 -11.89 -6.66 1.30
N ALA A 53 -11.08 -7.52 0.69
CA ALA A 53 -10.03 -7.10 -0.22
C ALA A 53 -10.60 -6.37 -1.46
N GLN A 54 -11.76 -6.81 -1.96
CA GLN A 54 -12.45 -6.17 -3.08
C GLN A 54 -13.07 -4.81 -2.70
N ALA A 55 -13.52 -4.66 -1.46
CA ALA A 55 -14.10 -3.42 -0.94
C ALA A 55 -13.04 -2.36 -0.55
N MET A 56 -11.74 -2.69 -0.61
CA MET A 56 -10.68 -1.73 -0.28
C MET A 56 -10.64 -0.57 -1.27
N MET A 57 -10.61 0.64 -0.73
CA MET A 57 -10.39 1.86 -1.52
C MET A 57 -8.90 1.98 -1.87
N ASP A 58 -8.61 2.23 -3.14
CA ASP A 58 -7.27 2.58 -3.60
C ASP A 58 -6.99 4.04 -3.27
N LEU A 59 -5.73 4.36 -2.96
CA LEU A 59 -5.33 5.74 -2.73
C LEU A 59 -5.43 6.53 -4.06
N PRO A 60 -6.28 7.57 -4.16
CA PRO A 60 -6.48 8.31 -5.39
C PRO A 60 -5.19 8.97 -5.90
N ARG A 61 -4.92 8.88 -7.21
CA ARG A 61 -3.71 9.47 -7.81
C ARG A 61 -3.66 11.00 -7.69
N ASN A 62 -4.81 11.67 -7.62
CA ASN A 62 -4.88 13.12 -7.41
C ASN A 62 -4.48 13.55 -5.98
N MET A 63 -4.30 12.61 -5.05
CA MET A 63 -3.70 12.89 -3.74
C MET A 63 -2.18 12.89 -3.79
N MET A 64 -1.59 12.69 -4.97
CA MET A 64 -0.15 12.68 -5.22
C MET A 64 0.19 13.69 -6.32
N GLU A 65 1.05 14.65 -5.99
CA GLU A 65 1.51 15.67 -6.93
C GLU A 65 3.00 15.54 -7.20
N ARG A 66 3.42 15.78 -8.44
CA ARG A 66 4.82 15.87 -8.80
C ARG A 66 5.28 17.31 -8.59
N GLN A 67 6.14 17.52 -7.61
CA GLN A 67 6.76 18.82 -7.35
C GLN A 67 8.23 18.78 -7.79
N THR A 68 8.62 19.80 -8.56
CA THR A 68 10.03 20.04 -8.93
C THR A 68 10.67 20.85 -7.83
N GLN A 69 11.69 20.28 -7.19
CA GLN A 69 12.48 20.94 -6.17
C GLN A 69 13.42 21.97 -6.82
N GLU A 70 13.96 22.90 -6.02
CA GLU A 70 14.92 23.91 -6.48
C GLU A 70 16.18 23.29 -7.12
N ASP A 71 16.54 22.07 -6.73
CA ASP A 71 17.66 21.30 -7.29
C ASP A 71 17.34 20.58 -8.62
N GLY A 72 16.14 20.78 -9.18
CA GLY A 72 15.66 20.14 -10.40
C GLY A 72 15.12 18.71 -10.21
N THR A 73 15.17 18.14 -9.00
CA THR A 73 14.63 16.82 -8.70
C THR A 73 13.11 16.85 -8.68
N VAL A 74 12.47 15.93 -9.38
CA VAL A 74 11.01 15.75 -9.27
C VAL A 74 10.69 14.76 -8.17
N LYS A 75 10.00 15.23 -7.13
CA LYS A 75 9.47 14.38 -6.04
C LYS A 75 7.97 14.26 -6.15
N THR A 76 7.46 13.06 -5.89
CA THR A 76 6.03 12.88 -5.64
C THR A 76 5.76 13.19 -4.18
N VAL A 77 4.87 14.15 -3.92
CA VAL A 77 4.41 14.52 -2.59
C VAL A 77 2.92 14.23 -2.45
N PHE A 78 2.49 13.94 -1.22
CA PHE A 78 1.08 13.81 -0.92
C PHE A 78 0.46 15.17 -0.63
N THR A 79 -0.75 15.41 -1.14
CA THR A 79 -1.50 16.65 -0.90
C THR A 79 -2.21 16.66 0.45
N ALA A 80 -2.45 15.47 1.02
CA ALA A 80 -2.99 15.27 2.36
C ALA A 80 -1.89 14.82 3.33
N ASN A 81 -2.12 15.08 4.62
CA ASN A 81 -1.24 14.60 5.67
C ASN A 81 -1.36 13.06 5.83
N THR A 82 -0.36 12.46 6.46
CA THR A 82 -0.27 10.99 6.59
C THR A 82 -1.43 10.40 7.40
N ASP A 83 -1.88 11.08 8.46
CA ASP A 83 -2.94 10.55 9.32
C ASP A 83 -4.28 10.48 8.58
N GLU A 84 -4.60 11.52 7.81
CA GLU A 84 -5.79 11.58 6.96
C GLU A 84 -5.78 10.47 5.90
N ILE A 85 -4.64 10.24 5.25
CA ILE A 85 -4.48 9.16 4.26
C ILE A 85 -4.74 7.81 4.91
N ILE A 86 -4.11 7.53 6.05
CA ILE A 86 -4.27 6.23 6.70
C ILE A 86 -5.69 6.08 7.23
N SER A 87 -6.30 7.11 7.81
CA SER A 87 -7.68 7.02 8.33
C SER A 87 -8.72 6.87 7.22
N GLY A 88 -8.51 7.52 6.07
CA GLY A 88 -9.48 7.54 4.97
C GLY A 88 -9.37 6.33 4.03
N TYR A 89 -8.15 5.81 3.83
CA TYR A 89 -7.87 4.86 2.73
C TYR A 89 -7.26 3.53 3.18
N SER A 90 -6.86 3.38 4.45
CA SER A 90 -6.43 2.05 4.93
C SER A 90 -7.62 1.18 5.34
N ALA A 91 -7.50 -0.12 5.13
CA ALA A 91 -8.46 -1.11 5.62
C ALA A 91 -7.85 -1.95 6.75
N PRO A 92 -8.67 -2.45 7.70
CA PRO A 92 -8.20 -3.35 8.74
C PRO A 92 -7.85 -4.72 8.14
N GLY A 93 -6.66 -5.20 8.48
CA GLY A 93 -6.18 -6.54 8.20
C GLY A 93 -6.07 -7.39 9.48
N PRO A 94 -5.67 -8.66 9.34
CA PRO A 94 -5.43 -9.53 10.48
C PRO A 94 -4.33 -9.03 11.41
N ASP A 95 -4.31 -9.53 12.65
CA ASP A 95 -3.31 -9.20 13.69
C ASP A 95 -3.20 -7.70 14.02
N GLY A 96 -4.22 -6.89 13.69
CA GLY A 96 -4.21 -5.44 13.92
C GLY A 96 -3.41 -4.66 12.87
N ILE A 97 -3.07 -5.28 11.73
CA ILE A 97 -2.41 -4.61 10.61
C ILE A 97 -3.40 -3.61 9.97
N ARG A 98 -2.93 -2.41 9.62
CA ARG A 98 -3.62 -1.54 8.66
C ARG A 98 -3.00 -1.74 7.28
N LEU A 99 -3.82 -1.87 6.26
CA LEU A 99 -3.38 -2.09 4.88
C LEU A 99 -3.80 -0.92 4.00
N LEU A 100 -2.84 -0.29 3.34
CA LEU A 100 -3.04 0.72 2.32
C LEU A 100 -2.70 0.12 0.96
N VAL A 101 -3.60 0.26 -0.02
CA VAL A 101 -3.33 -0.11 -1.41
C VAL A 101 -3.12 1.17 -2.20
N MET A 102 -2.10 1.16 -3.03
CA MET A 102 -1.72 2.25 -3.92
C MET A 102 -1.53 1.68 -5.33
N GLY A 103 -2.10 2.36 -6.32
CA GLY A 103 -1.74 2.11 -7.71
C GLY A 103 -2.58 1.06 -8.41
N LYS A 104 -3.76 0.71 -7.87
CA LYS A 104 -4.78 -0.01 -8.64
C LYS A 104 -5.10 0.84 -9.86
N VAL A 105 -4.79 0.32 -11.05
CA VAL A 105 -5.16 0.99 -12.28
C VAL A 105 -6.66 0.71 -12.48
N ASN A 106 -7.52 1.69 -12.19
CA ASN A 106 -8.90 1.64 -12.64
C ASN A 106 -8.87 1.64 -14.17
N HIS A 107 -8.95 0.45 -14.79
CA HIS A 107 -9.19 0.35 -16.22
C HIS A 107 -10.61 0.82 -16.50
N GLY A 108 -10.69 1.94 -17.22
CA GLY A 108 -11.94 2.58 -17.64
C GLY A 108 -11.70 3.95 -18.25
N GLY A 109 -10.63 4.10 -19.03
CA GLY A 109 -10.40 5.27 -19.89
C GLY A 109 -10.29 4.75 -21.32
N ALA A 110 -11.26 5.13 -22.14
CA ALA A 110 -11.45 4.70 -23.52
C ALA A 110 -10.16 4.78 -24.35
N GLY A 111 -9.87 3.69 -25.04
CA GLY A 111 -9.22 3.67 -26.34
C GLY A 111 -10.18 3.03 -27.32
#